data_AF-A0A6Y5JWX3-F1
#
_entry.id   AF-A0A6Y5JWX3-F1
#
_cell.length_a   1.000
_cell.length_b   1.000
_cell.length_c   1.000
_cell.angle_alpha   90.00
_cell.angle_beta   90.00
_cell.angle_gamma   90.00
#
_symmetry.space_group_name_H-M   'P 1'
#
loop_
_entity.id
_entity.type
_entity.pdbx_description
1 polymer ?
#
loop_
_entity_poly.entity_id
_entity_poly.type
_entity_poly.pdbx_seq_one_letter_code
_entity_poly.pdbx_strand_id
1 'polypeptide(L)' 'MRYQENLKTKCVTQLPRLNGTQGKDAAELLTLYLELYGKCAARHNTLVDEINLRENIIYGKN' A
#
# COMPACT_ATOMS: atom_id res chain seq x y z
N MET A 1 -21.99 -5.82 6.49
CA MET A 1 -20.94 -4.77 6.61
C MET A 1 -20.78 -4.10 5.26
N ARG A 2 -20.88 -2.76 5.16
CA ARG A 2 -20.60 -2.03 3.90
C ARG A 2 -19.17 -1.50 3.98
N TYR A 3 -18.29 -1.97 3.11
CA TYR A 3 -16.90 -1.50 3.04
C TYR A 3 -16.80 -0.30 2.11
N GLN A 4 -15.92 0.66 2.44
CA GLN A 4 -15.59 1.76 1.55
C GLN A 4 -15.02 1.22 0.22
N GLU A 5 -15.36 1.84 -0.91
CA GLU A 5 -14.93 1.36 -2.25
C GLU A 5 -13.40 1.30 -2.41
N ASN A 6 -12.69 2.23 -1.78
CA ASN A 6 -11.23 2.25 -1.74
C ASN A 6 -10.63 1.00 -1.08
N LEU A 7 -11.34 0.34 -0.15
CA LEU A 7 -10.90 -0.90 0.52
C LEU A 7 -11.08 -2.15 -0.34
N LYS A 8 -12.00 -2.10 -1.32
CA LYS A 8 -12.26 -3.19 -2.27
C LYS A 8 -11.38 -3.15 -3.51
N THR A 9 -10.68 -2.03 -3.71
CA THR A 9 -9.77 -1.84 -4.84
C THR A 9 -8.48 -2.62 -4.61
N LYS A 10 -8.08 -3.47 -5.56
CA LYS A 10 -6.81 -4.19 -5.47
C LYS A 10 -5.62 -3.26 -5.69
N CYS A 11 -4.50 -3.57 -5.04
CA CYS A 11 -3.22 -2.98 -5.40
C CYS A 11 -2.80 -3.39 -6.80
N VAL A 12 -2.06 -2.51 -7.47
CA VAL A 12 -1.44 -2.81 -8.77
C VAL A 12 -0.48 -3.97 -8.59
N THR A 13 -0.62 -5.00 -9.43
CA THR A 13 0.24 -6.19 -9.42
C THR A 13 1.38 -6.10 -10.42
N GLN A 14 1.22 -5.29 -11.47
CA GLN A 14 2.25 -5.04 -12.46
C GLN A 14 2.92 -3.70 -12.18
N LEU A 15 4.14 -3.77 -11.63
CA LEU A 15 4.87 -2.58 -11.25
C LEU A 15 5.50 -1.90 -12.47
N PRO A 16 5.54 -0.55 -12.49
CA PRO A 16 6.22 0.19 -13.53
C PRO A 16 7.72 -0.16 -13.51
N ARG A 17 8.30 -0.25 -14.71
CA ARG A 17 9.71 -0.57 -14.91
C ARG A 17 10.45 0.68 -15.34
N LEU A 18 11.75 0.70 -15.08
CA LEU A 18 12.64 1.74 -15.57
C LEU A 18 12.60 1.77 -17.11
N ASN A 19 12.49 2.98 -17.67
CA ASN A 19 12.35 3.20 -19.12
C ASN A 19 13.58 3.87 -19.74
N GLY A 20 14.77 3.39 -19.38
CA GLY A 20 16.03 3.94 -19.88
C GLY A 20 17.12 3.91 -18.83
N THR A 21 18.24 4.58 -19.12
CA THR A 21 19.43 4.65 -18.26
C THR A 21 19.77 6.06 -17.80
N GLN A 22 18.94 7.05 -18.16
CA GLN A 22 19.17 8.44 -17.76
C GLN A 22 18.56 8.71 -16.38
N GLY A 23 19.08 9.73 -15.69
CA GLY A 23 18.56 10.13 -14.38
C GLY A 23 17.07 10.49 -14.40
N LYS A 24 16.56 11.04 -15.52
CA LYS A 24 15.13 11.34 -15.70
C LYS A 24 14.25 10.09 -15.60
N ASP A 25 14.70 8.96 -16.14
CA ASP A 25 13.92 7.72 -16.20
C ASP A 25 13.73 7.15 -14.79
N ALA A 26 14.73 7.34 -13.92
CA ALA A 26 14.66 6.99 -12.51
C ALA A 26 13.75 7.94 -11.72
N ALA A 27 13.85 9.26 -11.96
CA ALA A 27 13.03 10.26 -11.27
C ALA A 27 11.53 10.10 -11.58
N GLU A 28 11.19 9.88 -12.85
CA GLU A 28 9.81 9.60 -13.29
C GLU A 28 9.27 8.33 -12.61
N LEU A 29 10.07 7.27 -12.56
CA LEU A 29 9.69 6.02 -11.92
C LEU A 29 9.41 6.21 -10.42
N LEU A 30 10.27 6.93 -9.70
CA LEU A 30 10.09 7.22 -8.27
C LEU A 30 8.78 7.98 -8.01
N THR A 31 8.44 8.93 -8.89
CA THR A 31 7.19 9.69 -8.79
C THR A 31 5.97 8.76 -8.94
N LEU A 32 6.00 7.82 -9.88
CA LEU A 32 4.95 6.81 -10.05
C LEU A 32 4.82 5.90 -8.82
N TYR A 33 5.95 5.46 -8.24
CA TYR A 33 5.93 4.61 -7.04
C TYR A 33 5.33 5.31 -5.82
N LEU A 34 5.54 6.63 -5.65
CA LEU A 34 4.91 7.39 -4.57
C LEU A 34 3.38 7.36 -4.66
N GLU A 35 2.84 7.52 -5.87
CA GLU A 35 1.39 7.46 -6.09
C GLU A 35 0.84 6.04 -5.84
N LEU A 36 1.55 5.02 -6.34
CA LEU A 36 1.18 3.61 -6.12
C LEU A 36 1.20 3.24 -4.65
N TYR A 37 2.21 3.72 -3.91
CA TYR A 37 2.30 3.54 -2.47
C TYR A 37 1.06 4.11 -1.79
N GLY A 38 0.69 5.36 -2.05
CA GLY A 38 -0.48 6.00 -1.42
C GLY A 38 -1.77 5.21 -1.66
N LYS A 39 -1.97 4.70 -2.89
CA LYS A 39 -3.12 3.85 -3.23
C LYS A 39 -3.18 2.58 -2.39
N CYS A 40 -2.04 1.99 -2.04
CA CYS A 40 -1.94 0.69 -1.36
C CYS A 40 -1.81 0.79 0.16
N ALA A 41 -1.03 1.76 0.63
CA ALA A 41 -0.67 1.95 2.02
C ALA A 41 -1.91 2.12 2.89
N ALA A 42 -2.91 2.89 2.45
CA ALA A 42 -4.15 3.07 3.21
C ALA A 42 -4.80 1.73 3.59
N ARG A 43 -4.97 0.82 2.62
CA ARG A 43 -5.57 -0.50 2.87
C ARG A 43 -4.67 -1.41 3.70
N HIS A 44 -3.39 -1.46 3.35
CA HIS A 44 -2.44 -2.35 4.02
C HIS A 44 -2.27 -1.96 5.49
N ASN A 45 -2.12 -0.68 5.76
CA ASN A 45 -1.98 -0.16 7.11
C ASN A 45 -3.25 -0.39 7.92
N THR A 46 -4.44 -0.14 7.37
CA THR A 46 -5.70 -0.47 8.06
C THR A 46 -5.82 -1.96 8.39
N LEU A 47 -5.38 -2.86 7.50
CA LEU A 47 -5.36 -4.29 7.79
C LEU A 47 -4.37 -4.63 8.93
N VAL A 48 -3.17 -4.04 8.90
CA VAL A 48 -2.18 -4.20 9.97
C VAL A 48 -2.72 -3.67 11.30
N ASP A 49 -3.39 -2.52 11.31
CA ASP A 49 -4.01 -1.95 12.50
C ASP A 49 -5.08 -2.89 13.09
N GLU A 50 -5.93 -3.47 12.25
CA GLU A 50 -6.96 -4.43 12.66
C GLU A 50 -6.35 -5.74 13.20
N ILE A 51 -5.28 -6.24 12.57
CA ILE A 51 -4.55 -7.42 13.07
C ILE A 51 -3.98 -7.14 14.45
N ASN A 52 -3.26 -6.02 14.62
CA ASN A 52 -2.68 -5.62 15.89
C ASN A 52 -3.76 -5.45 16.97
N LEU A 53 -4.91 -4.84 16.63
CA LEU A 53 -6.03 -4.69 17.55
C LEU A 53 -6.54 -6.05 18.02
N ARG A 54 -6.74 -7.00 17.11
CA ARG A 54 -7.20 -8.35 17.44
C ARG A 54 -6.20 -9.13 18.27
N GLU A 55 -4.92 -9.07 17.92
CA GLU A 55 -3.85 -9.72 18.69
C GLU A 55 -3.80 -9.18 20.12
N ASN A 56 -3.90 -7.86 20.31
CA ASN A 56 -3.96 -7.27 21.64
C ASN A 56 -5.19 -7.73 22.45
N ILE A 57 -6.35 -7.90 21.81
CA ILE A 57 -7.56 -8.41 22.48
C ILE A 57 -7.40 -9.88 22.89
N ILE A 58 -6.79 -10.70 22.03
CA ILE A 58 -6.68 -12.15 22.25
C ILE A 58 -5.56 -12.49 23.24
N TYR A 59 -4.39 -11.87 23.07
CA TYR A 59 -3.17 -12.24 23.79
C TYR A 59 -2.81 -11.27 24.91
N GLY A 60 -3.48 -10.11 24.99
CA GLY A 60 -3.10 -9.04 25.89
C GLY A 60 -1.86 -8.28 25.40
N LYS A 61 -1.70 -7.04 25.84
CA LYS A 61 -0.47 -6.28 25.65
C LYS A 61 0.49 -6.72 26.76
N ASN A 62 1.69 -7.21 26.41
CA ASN A 62 2.76 -7.34 27.40
C ASN A 62 3.04 -5.99 28.07
#